data_AF-A0A2W5TWX9-F1
#
_entry.id   AF-A0A2W5TWX9-F1
#
_cell.length_a   1.000
_cell.length_b   1.000
_cell.length_c   1.000
_cell.angle_alpha   90.00
_cell.angle_beta   90.00
_cell.angle_gamma   90.00
#
_symmetry.space_group_name_H-M   'P 1'
#
loop_
_entity.id
_entity.type
_entity.pdbx_description
1 polymer ?
#
loop_
_entity_poly.entity_id
_entity_poly.type
_entity_poly.pdbx_seq_one_letter_code
_entity_poly.pdbx_strand_id
1 'polypeptide(L)'
;MSDQKKDAEKKVKTCLLELMRMPTGDKMSLKLFYEEAQRLVRFSRDSHITLPGEVTRWLGSAEERARDPIRSATESADIARYLSTLA
;
A
#
# COMPACT_ATOMS: atom_id res chain seq x y z
N MET A 1 21.86 1.29 -8.89
CA MET A 1 20.89 0.54 -8.04
C MET A 1 21.35 -0.89 -7.97
N SER A 2 21.57 -1.43 -6.77
CA SER A 2 21.83 -2.86 -6.58
C SER A 2 20.61 -3.68 -7.00
N ASP A 3 20.82 -4.88 -7.55
CA ASP A 3 19.73 -5.75 -7.99
C ASP A 3 18.76 -6.09 -6.84
N GLN A 4 19.30 -6.22 -5.62
CA GLN A 4 18.53 -6.40 -4.40
C GLN A 4 17.54 -5.26 -4.12
N LYS A 5 17.90 -4.01 -4.42
CA LYS A 5 17.00 -2.86 -4.24
C LYS A 5 15.86 -2.89 -5.26
N LYS A 6 16.15 -3.24 -6.52
CA LYS A 6 15.13 -3.40 -7.57
C LYS A 6 14.13 -4.49 -7.23
N ASP A 7 14.61 -5.61 -6.71
CA ASP A 7 13.74 -6.73 -6.33
C ASP A 7 12.86 -6.37 -5.12
N ALA A 8 13.38 -5.60 -4.17
CA ALA A 8 12.59 -5.05 -3.07
C ALA A 8 11.52 -4.05 -3.56
N GLU A 9 11.87 -3.14 -4.48
CA GLU A 9 10.91 -2.19 -5.09
C GLU A 9 9.79 -2.93 -5.85
N LYS A 10 10.13 -3.96 -6.63
CA LYS A 10 9.14 -4.82 -7.31
C LYS A 10 8.22 -5.51 -6.32
N LYS A 11 8.77 -6.03 -5.22
CA LYS A 11 7.96 -6.67 -4.17
C LYS A 11 7.01 -5.68 -3.50
N VAL A 12 7.48 -4.47 -3.17
CA VAL A 12 6.64 -3.39 -2.66
C VAL A 12 5.51 -3.06 -3.64
N LYS A 13 5.83 -2.93 -4.94
CA LYS A 13 4.87 -2.68 -6.01
C LYS A 13 3.80 -3.76 -6.07
N THR A 14 4.19 -5.03 -6.05
CA THR A 14 3.26 -6.18 -6.04
C THR A 14 2.34 -6.15 -4.82
N CYS A 15 2.89 -5.98 -3.62
CA CYS A 15 2.09 -5.95 -2.39
C CYS A 15 1.10 -4.77 -2.37
N LEU A 16 1.50 -3.59 -2.85
CA LEU A 16 0.59 -2.44 -2.97
C LEU A 16 -0.54 -2.71 -3.96
N LEU A 17 -0.26 -3.33 -5.10
CA LEU A 17 -1.28 -3.73 -6.07
C LEU A 17 -2.26 -4.76 -5.51
N GLU A 18 -1.78 -5.71 -4.71
CA GLU A 18 -2.62 -6.68 -4.00
C GLU A 18 -3.51 -5.98 -2.98
N LEU A 19 -2.95 -5.12 -2.13
CA LEU A 19 -3.69 -4.33 -1.15
C LEU A 19 -4.78 -3.46 -1.81
N MET A 20 -4.51 -2.87 -2.99
CA MET A 20 -5.50 -2.07 -3.73
C MET A 20 -6.72 -2.88 -4.17
N ARG A 21 -6.58 -4.20 -4.32
CA ARG A 21 -7.66 -5.11 -4.72
C ARG A 21 -8.37 -5.74 -3.53
N MET A 22 -7.85 -5.58 -2.32
CA MET A 22 -8.43 -6.20 -1.13
C MET A 22 -9.74 -5.51 -0.75
N PRO A 23 -10.79 -6.28 -0.43
CA PRO A 23 -12.00 -5.72 0.14
C PRO A 23 -11.71 -5.09 1.50
N THR A 24 -12.41 -3.99 1.81
CA THR A 24 -12.32 -3.29 3.11
C THR A 24 -13.71 -2.99 3.69
N GLY A 25 -14.77 -3.48 3.04
CA GLY A 25 -16.17 -3.18 3.40
C GLY A 25 -16.72 -3.94 4.59
N ASP A 26 -16.05 -4.99 5.05
CA ASP A 26 -16.41 -5.73 6.26
C ASP A 26 -15.22 -5.83 7.23
N LYS A 27 -15.53 -6.12 8.50
CA LYS A 27 -14.53 -6.14 9.58
C LYS A 27 -13.42 -7.18 9.36
N MET A 28 -13.73 -8.32 8.78
CA MET A 28 -12.74 -9.39 8.58
C MET A 28 -11.76 -8.98 7.46
N SER A 29 -12.29 -8.51 6.34
CA SER A 29 -11.48 -8.04 5.22
C SER A 29 -10.63 -6.82 5.59
N LEU A 30 -11.19 -5.89 6.37
CA LEU A 30 -10.47 -4.73 6.90
C LEU A 30 -9.32 -5.14 7.84
N LYS A 31 -9.54 -6.12 8.71
CA LYS A 31 -8.48 -6.67 9.56
C LYS A 31 -7.36 -7.28 8.73
N LEU A 32 -7.69 -8.09 7.72
CA LEU A 32 -6.72 -8.71 6.84
C LEU A 32 -5.91 -7.65 6.06
N PHE A 33 -6.58 -6.60 5.58
CA PHE A 33 -5.91 -5.46 4.95
C PHE A 33 -4.84 -4.86 5.88
N TYR A 34 -5.18 -4.58 7.13
CA TYR A 34 -4.23 -4.01 8.08
C TYR A 34 -3.07 -4.94 8.41
N GLU A 35 -3.30 -6.25 8.48
CA GLU A 35 -2.23 -7.24 8.68
C GLU A 35 -1.23 -7.21 7.51
N GLU A 36 -1.72 -7.22 6.27
CA GLU A 36 -0.86 -7.14 5.08
C GLU A 36 -0.16 -5.77 4.97
N ALA A 37 -0.87 -4.68 5.29
CA ALA A 37 -0.29 -3.34 5.33
C ALA A 37 0.88 -3.26 6.33
N GLN A 38 0.73 -3.83 7.52
CA GLN A 38 1.80 -3.89 8.52
C GLN A 38 2.98 -4.74 8.04
N ARG A 39 2.74 -5.87 7.35
CA ARG A 39 3.81 -6.68 6.75
C ARG A 39 4.58 -5.89 5.70
N LEU A 40 3.88 -5.16 4.84
CA LEU A 40 4.51 -4.30 3.82
C LEU A 40 5.37 -3.20 4.45
N VAL A 41 4.88 -2.53 5.50
CA VAL A 41 5.66 -1.48 6.20
C VAL A 41 6.93 -2.07 6.83
N ARG A 42 6.83 -3.22 7.49
CA ARG A 42 8.00 -3.92 8.05
C ARG A 42 8.99 -4.31 6.96
N PHE A 43 8.52 -4.94 5.89
CA PHE A 43 9.36 -5.33 4.76
C PHE A 43 10.08 -4.13 4.13
N SER A 44 9.36 -3.02 3.93
CA SER A 44 9.91 -1.80 3.33
C SER A 44 11.02 -1.23 4.22
N ARG A 45 10.80 -1.16 5.53
CA ARG A 45 11.81 -0.73 6.51
C ARG A 45 13.05 -1.63 6.48
N ASP A 46 12.85 -2.94 6.57
CA ASP A 46 13.93 -3.92 6.64
C ASP A 46 14.73 -3.99 5.32
N SER A 47 14.09 -3.62 4.20
CA SER A 47 14.72 -3.52 2.86
C SER A 47 15.24 -2.13 2.52
N HIS A 48 15.23 -1.18 3.47
CA HIS A 48 15.61 0.22 3.25
C HIS A 48 14.85 0.92 2.09
N ILE A 49 13.60 0.53 1.86
CA ILE A 49 12.68 1.19 0.92
C ILE A 49 11.86 2.24 1.67
N THR A 50 11.96 3.49 1.23
CA THR A 50 11.17 4.59 1.78
C THR A 50 9.81 4.62 1.11
N LEU A 51 8.75 4.48 1.91
CA LEU A 51 7.38 4.68 1.44
C LEU A 51 6.99 6.17 1.57
N PRO A 52 6.41 6.80 0.53
CA PRO A 52 5.90 8.16 0.62
C PRO A 52 4.83 8.33 1.71
N GLY A 53 4.64 9.58 2.15
CA GLY A 53 3.63 9.93 3.16
C GLY A 53 2.21 9.58 2.72
N GLU A 54 1.92 9.69 1.43
CA GLU A 54 0.65 9.33 0.81
C GLU A 54 0.37 7.83 0.94
N VAL A 55 1.39 7.00 0.72
CA VAL A 55 1.28 5.53 0.84
C VAL A 55 1.05 5.13 2.28
N THR A 56 1.84 5.69 3.21
CA THR A 56 1.68 5.38 4.64
C THR A 56 0.32 5.82 5.17
N ARG A 57 -0.19 6.98 4.73
CA ARG A 57 -1.56 7.43 5.04
C ARG A 57 -2.61 6.47 4.48
N TRP A 58 -2.50 6.08 3.22
CA TRP A 58 -3.45 5.18 2.56
C TRP A 58 -3.51 3.79 3.22
N LEU A 59 -2.37 3.28 3.68
CA LEU A 59 -2.29 2.02 4.43
C LEU A 59 -2.97 2.12 5.81
N GLY A 60 -2.99 3.32 6.41
CA GLY A 60 -3.61 3.56 7.71
C GLY A 60 -5.08 3.99 7.65
N SER A 61 -5.58 4.40 6.49
CA SER A 61 -6.91 5.02 6.31
C SER A 61 -7.97 4.08 5.74
N ALA A 62 -7.73 2.77 5.74
CA ALA A 62 -8.58 1.81 5.04
C ALA A 62 -10.04 1.82 5.51
N GLU A 63 -10.26 2.03 6.82
CA GLU A 63 -11.60 2.12 7.38
C GLU A 63 -12.34 3.39 6.93
N GLU A 64 -11.67 4.54 6.92
CA GLU A 64 -12.25 5.79 6.45
C GLU A 64 -12.54 5.73 4.95
N ARG A 65 -11.64 5.13 4.16
CA ARG A 65 -11.86 4.93 2.71
C ARG A 65 -13.03 3.98 2.43
N ALA A 66 -13.26 2.97 3.28
CA ALA A 66 -14.41 2.09 3.14
C ALA A 66 -15.75 2.83 3.34
N ARG A 67 -15.74 3.93 4.10
CA ARG A 67 -16.92 4.76 4.40
C ARG A 67 -17.08 5.95 3.46
N ASP A 68 -16.03 6.36 2.77
CA ASP A 68 -16.00 7.51 1.85
C ASP A 68 -15.43 7.10 0.47
N PRO A 69 -16.30 6.82 -0.51
CA PRO A 69 -15.90 6.44 -1.86
C PRO A 69 -15.09 7.52 -2.60
N ILE A 70 -15.36 8.81 -2.36
CA ILE A 70 -14.64 9.91 -3.02
C ILE A 70 -13.20 9.94 -2.51
N ARG A 71 -13.04 9.89 -1.19
CA ARG A 71 -11.71 9.78 -0.56
C ARG A 71 -10.96 8.53 -1.03
N SER A 72 -11.66 7.40 -1.13
CA SER A 72 -11.06 6.15 -1.63
C SER A 72 -10.50 6.31 -3.04
N ALA A 73 -11.25 6.95 -3.95
CA ALA A 73 -10.80 7.21 -5.32
C ALA A 73 -9.60 8.15 -5.38
N THR A 74 -9.63 9.26 -4.62
CA THR A 74 -8.52 10.23 -4.57
C THR A 74 -7.24 9.59 -4.06
N GLU A 75 -7.28 8.93 -2.90
CA GLU A 75 -6.07 8.32 -2.34
C GLU A 75 -5.56 7.17 -3.24
N SER A 76 -6.45 6.40 -3.87
CA SER A 76 -6.04 5.34 -4.82
C SER A 76 -5.33 5.89 -6.06
N ALA A 77 -5.69 7.09 -6.53
CA ALA A 77 -5.00 7.74 -7.64
C ALA A 77 -3.56 8.16 -7.26
N ASP A 78 -3.34 8.59 -6.02
CA ASP A 78 -2.00 8.90 -5.50
C ASP A 78 -1.13 7.64 -5.40
N ILE A 79 -1.71 6.51 -4.97
CA ILE A 79 -1.01 5.22 -4.97
C ILE A 79 -0.67 4.79 -6.39
N ALA A 80 -1.61 4.89 -7.33
CA ALA A 80 -1.35 4.57 -8.74
C ALA A 80 -0.21 5.42 -9.33
N ARG A 81 -0.14 6.71 -8.97
CA ARG A 81 0.97 7.59 -9.36
C ARG A 81 2.29 7.10 -8.78
N TYR A 82 2.34 6.77 -7.49
CA TYR A 82 3.53 6.21 -6.88
C TYR A 82 3.97 4.89 -7.53
N LEU A 83 3.05 3.98 -7.80
CA LEU A 83 3.34 2.70 -8.47
C LEU A 83 4.00 2.87 -9.84
N SER A 84 3.69 3.96 -10.56
CA SER A 84 4.34 4.28 -11.84
C SER A 84 5.81 4.72 -11.70
N THR A 85 6.22 5.15 -10.51
CA THR A 85 7.61 5.53 -10.19
C THR A 85 8.48 4.34 -9.76
N LEU A 86 7.86 3.24 -9.34
CA LEU A 86 8.56 2.01 -8.95
C LEU A 86 8.94 1.18 -10.20
N ALA A 87 10.20 0.73 -10.22
CA ALA A 87 10.81 -0.05 -11.30
C ALA A 87 10.16 -1.44 -11.51
#